data_AF-A0A0R1RBE4-F1
#
_entry.id   AF-A0A0R1RBE4-F1
#
_cell.length_a   1.000
_cell.length_b   1.000
_cell.length_c   1.000
_cell.angle_alpha   90.00
_cell.angle_beta   90.00
_cell.angle_gamma   90.00
#
_symmetry.space_group_name_H-M   'P 1'
#
loop_
_entity.id
_entity.type
_entity.pdbx_description
1 polymer ?
#
loop_
_entity_poly.entity_id
_entity_poly.type
_entity_poly.pdbx_seq_one_letter_code
_entity_poly.pdbx_strand_id
1 'polypeptide(L)'
;MKTPTKRVPELRFKGFDGDWEQRKLGKLITEHNELVTGYQFPIATSARTGLFFQTEYFDNGRTDINDGVTFHVVPQNFVTYRYMSDDSIFHFNKNTFDTSVQVSREYPVFTNNDKSNLDFLVMNLNFSGSFLRFSKMQKKRWYAY
;
A
#
# COMPACT_ATOMS: atom_id res chain seq x y z
N MET A 1 30.37 -23.86 11.83
CA MET A 1 30.37 -24.05 10.37
C MET A 1 30.05 -22.70 9.73
N LYS A 2 30.90 -22.18 8.83
CA LYS A 2 30.65 -20.91 8.11
C LYS A 2 29.88 -21.23 6.82
N THR A 3 28.59 -20.91 6.80
CA THR A 3 27.71 -21.04 5.62
C THR A 3 28.13 -20.04 4.55
N PRO A 4 28.19 -20.37 3.25
CA PRO A 4 28.68 -19.43 2.26
C PRO A 4 27.73 -18.24 2.16
N THR A 5 28.27 -17.07 2.49
CA THR A 5 27.68 -15.74 2.35
C THR A 5 27.59 -15.34 0.88
N LYS A 6 26.98 -16.16 0.03
CA LYS A 6 26.80 -15.78 -1.38
C LYS A 6 25.59 -14.87 -1.46
N ARG A 7 25.82 -13.57 -1.43
CA ARG A 7 24.80 -12.53 -1.70
C ARG A 7 24.47 -12.44 -3.19
N VAL A 8 24.82 -13.47 -3.96
CA VAL A 8 24.64 -13.55 -5.41
C VAL A 8 23.76 -14.76 -5.73
N PRO A 9 22.52 -14.54 -6.20
CA PRO A 9 21.67 -15.59 -6.74
C PRO A 9 22.37 -16.39 -7.83
N GLU A 10 22.02 -17.67 -7.91
CA GLU A 10 22.55 -18.62 -8.89
C GLU A 10 22.12 -18.28 -10.32
N LEU A 11 20.94 -17.67 -10.48
CA LEU A 11 20.41 -17.18 -11.74
C LEU A 11 20.32 -15.66 -11.71
N ARG A 12 20.86 -15.01 -12.76
CA ARG A 12 20.82 -13.56 -12.93
C ARG A 12 20.72 -13.18 -14.40
N PHE A 13 20.10 -12.02 -14.64
CA PHE A 13 20.18 -11.37 -15.94
C PHE A 13 21.58 -10.78 -16.16
N LYS A 14 22.05 -10.85 -17.41
CA LYS A 14 23.34 -10.28 -17.81
C LYS A 14 23.38 -8.78 -17.47
N GLY A 15 24.45 -8.32 -16.82
CA GLY A 15 24.63 -6.93 -16.40
C GLY A 15 24.17 -6.62 -14.97
N PHE A 16 23.66 -7.60 -14.23
CA PHE A 16 23.30 -7.46 -12.81
C PHE A 16 24.26 -8.26 -11.91
N ASP A 17 25.54 -7.91 -11.91
CA ASP A 17 26.60 -8.75 -11.31
C ASP A 17 26.94 -8.41 -9.84
N GLY A 18 26.31 -7.38 -9.27
CA GLY A 18 26.56 -6.92 -7.89
C GLY A 18 25.83 -7.72 -6.81
N ASP A 19 26.39 -7.79 -5.60
CA ASP A 19 25.77 -8.42 -4.43
C ASP A 19 24.38 -7.86 -4.10
N TRP A 20 23.46 -8.71 -3.66
CA TRP A 20 22.20 -8.26 -3.05
C TRP A 20 22.47 -7.61 -1.71
N GLU A 21 21.76 -6.53 -1.46
CA GLU A 21 21.76 -5.81 -0.20
C GLU A 21 20.36 -5.87 0.44
N GLN A 22 20.34 -6.04 1.76
CA GLN A 22 19.10 -5.94 2.51
C GLN A 22 18.78 -4.47 2.76
N ARG A 23 17.60 -4.02 2.32
CA ARG A 23 17.11 -2.65 2.53
C ARG A 23 15.91 -2.65 3.48
N LYS A 24 15.77 -1.59 4.28
CA LYS A 24 14.56 -1.36 5.07
C LYS A 24 13.46 -0.82 4.16
N LEU A 25 12.27 -1.43 4.20
CA LEU A 25 11.11 -1.00 3.40
C LEU A 25 10.79 0.49 3.59
N GLY A 26 10.83 1.00 4.83
CA GLY A 26 10.61 2.43 5.14
C GLY A 26 11.65 3.40 4.54
N LYS A 27 12.70 2.89 3.87
CA LYS A 27 13.66 3.71 3.10
C LYS A 27 13.41 3.65 1.60
N LEU A 28 12.43 2.87 1.15
CA LEU A 28 12.04 2.70 -0.26
C LEU A 28 10.69 3.35 -0.57
N ILE A 29 9.90 3.68 0.46
CA ILE A 29 8.60 4.34 0.35
C ILE A 29 8.68 5.81 0.76
N THR A 30 7.83 6.62 0.15
CA THR A 30 7.61 8.03 0.47
C THR A 30 6.14 8.22 0.79
N GLU A 31 5.84 8.62 2.02
CA GLU A 31 4.47 8.91 2.46
C GLU A 31 3.91 10.15 1.75
N HIS A 32 2.60 10.14 1.54
CA HIS A 32 1.85 11.23 0.94
C HIS A 32 0.65 11.52 1.84
N ASN A 33 0.60 12.72 2.40
CA ASN A 33 -0.39 13.10 3.43
C ASN A 33 -1.23 14.31 2.97
N GLU A 34 -1.53 14.39 1.67
CA GLU A 34 -2.39 15.43 1.14
C GLU A 34 -3.84 15.20 1.57
N LEU A 35 -4.43 16.21 2.19
CA LEU A 35 -5.78 16.18 2.71
C LEU A 35 -6.63 17.24 2.01
N VAL A 36 -7.87 16.88 1.70
CA VAL A 36 -8.87 17.75 1.07
C VAL A 36 -10.17 17.63 1.84
N THR A 37 -10.88 18.75 1.98
CA THR A 37 -12.22 18.77 2.59
C THR A 37 -13.26 18.98 1.51
N GLY A 38 -14.36 18.23 1.59
CA GLY A 38 -15.40 18.20 0.57
C GLY A 38 -14.98 17.44 -0.70
N TYR A 39 -15.83 17.55 -1.72
CA TYR A 39 -15.73 16.76 -2.95
C TYR A 39 -14.87 17.45 -4.01
N GLN A 40 -13.60 17.05 -4.11
CA GLN A 40 -12.68 17.55 -5.15
C GLN A 40 -12.34 16.47 -6.18
N PHE A 41 -12.39 15.19 -5.80
CA PHE A 41 -12.15 14.05 -6.66
C PHE A 41 -13.18 12.94 -6.41
N PRO A 42 -13.35 11.98 -7.34
CA PRO A 42 -14.18 10.81 -7.07
C PRO A 42 -13.76 10.10 -5.80
N ILE A 43 -14.74 9.71 -4.99
CA ILE A 43 -14.47 9.02 -3.73
C ILE A 43 -14.34 7.53 -4.00
N ALA A 44 -13.22 6.96 -3.59
CA ALA A 44 -12.89 5.56 -3.71
C ALA A 44 -12.84 4.86 -2.34
N THR A 45 -12.88 3.54 -2.38
CA THR A 45 -12.65 2.67 -1.24
C THR A 45 -11.64 1.60 -1.62
N SER A 46 -10.67 1.37 -0.73
CA SER A 46 -9.67 0.32 -0.87
C SER A 46 -10.20 -0.97 -0.24
N ALA A 47 -10.46 -1.97 -1.06
CA ALA A 47 -10.95 -3.29 -0.67
C ALA A 47 -9.88 -4.37 -0.87
N ARG A 48 -10.21 -5.63 -0.51
CA ARG A 48 -9.31 -6.79 -0.65
C ARG A 48 -8.99 -7.15 -2.11
N THR A 49 -9.81 -6.69 -3.04
CA THR A 49 -9.74 -7.06 -4.46
C THR A 49 -9.36 -5.90 -5.36
N GLY A 50 -9.17 -4.70 -4.81
CA GLY A 50 -8.90 -3.51 -5.61
C GLY A 50 -9.29 -2.20 -4.94
N LEU A 51 -9.06 -1.12 -5.68
CA LEU A 51 -9.57 0.22 -5.41
C LEU A 51 -10.81 0.44 -6.29
N PHE A 52 -11.93 0.83 -5.69
CA PHE A 52 -13.21 0.97 -6.39
C PHE A 52 -13.82 2.32 -6.07
N PHE A 53 -14.55 2.93 -7.01
CA PHE A 53 -15.39 4.07 -6.68
C PHE A 53 -16.49 3.64 -5.70
N GLN A 54 -16.73 4.45 -4.67
CA GLN A 54 -17.72 4.10 -3.65
C GLN A 54 -19.14 3.97 -4.22
N THR A 55 -19.45 4.74 -5.27
CA THR A 55 -20.72 4.67 -5.99
C THR A 55 -20.96 3.34 -6.68
N GLU A 56 -19.89 2.63 -7.07
CA GLU A 56 -19.96 1.31 -7.72
C GLU A 56 -19.85 0.18 -6.69
N TYR A 57 -19.17 0.41 -5.57
CA TYR A 57 -18.87 -0.61 -4.57
C TYR A 57 -19.98 -0.80 -3.54
N PHE A 58 -20.76 0.24 -3.22
CA PHE A 58 -21.86 0.18 -2.26
C PHE A 58 -23.19 0.34 -3.01
N ASP A 59 -24.05 -0.67 -2.97
CA ASP A 59 -25.43 -0.58 -3.47
C ASP A 59 -26.14 0.56 -2.70
N ASN A 60 -26.35 1.70 -3.39
CA ASN A 60 -26.89 3.00 -2.91
C ASN A 60 -25.88 4.07 -2.46
N GLY A 61 -24.58 3.89 -2.67
CA GLY A 61 -23.56 4.86 -2.23
C GLY A 61 -23.56 5.07 -0.71
N ARG A 62 -22.74 5.99 -0.21
CA ARG A 62 -22.79 6.42 1.20
C ARG A 62 -23.61 7.70 1.30
N THR A 63 -24.63 7.69 2.14
CA THR A 63 -25.51 8.84 2.40
C THR A 63 -24.90 9.91 3.30
N ASP A 64 -23.76 9.61 3.96
CA ASP A 64 -23.22 10.40 5.07
C ASP A 64 -22.03 11.28 4.66
N ILE A 65 -21.78 11.44 3.36
CA ILE A 65 -20.75 12.34 2.89
C ILE A 65 -21.39 13.72 2.75
N ASN A 66 -20.89 14.68 3.52
CA ASN A 66 -21.24 16.09 3.43
C ASN A 66 -19.99 16.92 3.16
N ASP A 67 -20.15 18.20 2.82
CA ASP A 67 -19.04 19.09 2.47
C ASP A 67 -18.00 19.30 3.60
N GLY A 68 -18.30 18.86 4.82
CA GLY A 68 -17.41 18.95 5.98
C GLY A 68 -16.46 17.76 6.16
N VAL A 69 -16.58 16.69 5.36
CA VAL A 69 -15.72 15.51 5.49
C VAL A 69 -14.36 15.75 4.85
N THR A 70 -13.29 15.43 5.60
CA THR A 70 -11.92 15.46 5.10
C THR A 70 -11.47 14.08 4.62
N PHE A 71 -10.81 14.04 3.46
CA PHE A 71 -10.32 12.85 2.79
C PHE A 71 -8.81 12.94 2.54
N HIS A 72 -8.13 11.79 2.47
CA HIS A 72 -6.80 11.72 1.86
C HIS A 72 -6.91 11.67 0.34
N VAL A 73 -6.03 12.39 -0.35
CA VAL A 73 -5.88 12.31 -1.80
C VAL A 73 -4.96 11.15 -2.16
N VAL A 74 -5.37 10.37 -3.14
CA VAL A 74 -4.55 9.33 -3.76
C VAL A 74 -4.31 9.72 -5.22
N PRO A 75 -3.16 10.33 -5.53
CA PRO A 75 -2.81 10.66 -6.91
C PRO A 75 -2.76 9.40 -7.79
N GLN A 76 -2.85 9.60 -9.10
CA GLN A 76 -2.61 8.51 -10.05
C GLN A 76 -1.24 7.87 -9.79
N ASN A 77 -1.17 6.54 -9.86
CA ASN A 77 0.02 5.74 -9.54
C ASN A 77 0.46 5.74 -8.07
N PHE A 78 -0.28 6.32 -7.14
CA PHE A 78 0.02 6.18 -5.71
C PHE A 78 -0.73 4.99 -5.12
N VAL A 79 -0.27 4.52 -3.97
CA VAL A 79 -0.81 3.33 -3.30
C VAL A 79 -1.52 3.74 -2.03
N THR A 80 -2.68 3.14 -1.78
CA THR A 80 -3.41 3.24 -0.53
C THR A 80 -3.85 1.87 -0.04
N TYR A 81 -4.17 1.77 1.25
CA TYR A 81 -4.73 0.58 1.85
C TYR A 81 -5.59 0.93 3.05
N ARG A 82 -6.56 0.08 3.35
CA ARG A 82 -7.40 0.23 4.53
C ARG A 82 -6.64 -0.20 5.80
N TYR A 83 -6.55 0.70 6.78
CA TYR A 83 -6.20 0.32 8.15
C TYR A 83 -7.40 -0.42 8.76
N MET A 84 -7.17 -1.58 9.40
CA MET A 84 -8.18 -2.51 9.96
C MET A 84 -8.82 -3.47 8.95
N SER A 85 -8.25 -4.67 8.89
CA SER A 85 -8.97 -5.88 8.54
C SER A 85 -8.98 -6.80 9.77
N ASP A 86 -10.16 -7.27 10.16
CA ASP A 86 -10.32 -8.14 11.34
C ASP A 86 -9.48 -9.42 11.22
N ASP A 87 -9.11 -9.79 9.99
CA ASP A 87 -8.30 -10.95 9.61
C ASP A 87 -6.78 -10.68 9.46
N SER A 88 -6.29 -9.47 9.74
CA SER A 88 -4.85 -9.10 9.67
C SER A 88 -4.26 -9.12 8.25
N ILE A 89 -5.10 -9.13 7.24
CA ILE A 89 -4.70 -9.12 5.82
C ILE A 89 -4.78 -7.68 5.32
N PHE A 90 -3.63 -7.10 5.02
CA PHE A 90 -3.56 -5.83 4.29
C PHE A 90 -3.61 -6.12 2.80
N HIS A 91 -4.33 -5.27 2.06
CA HIS A 91 -4.27 -5.27 0.60
C HIS A 91 -3.93 -3.87 0.12
N PHE A 92 -2.80 -3.75 -0.56
CA PHE A 92 -2.24 -2.52 -1.06
C PHE A 92 -2.72 -2.31 -2.50
N ASN A 93 -3.44 -1.22 -2.72
CA ASN A 93 -4.06 -0.91 -4.00
C ASN A 93 -3.42 0.33 -4.61
N LYS A 94 -2.90 0.17 -5.82
CA LYS A 94 -2.42 1.29 -6.64
C LYS A 94 -3.62 1.97 -7.30
N ASN A 95 -3.68 3.29 -7.24
CA ASN A 95 -4.62 4.05 -8.06
C ASN A 95 -4.22 3.95 -9.54
N THR A 96 -5.04 3.23 -10.29
CA THR A 96 -4.89 3.03 -11.74
C THR A 96 -5.94 3.79 -12.56
N PHE A 97 -6.79 4.59 -11.90
CA PHE A 97 -7.70 5.49 -12.59
C PHE A 97 -6.92 6.62 -13.28
N ASP A 98 -7.48 7.20 -14.33
CA ASP A 98 -6.91 8.35 -15.03
C ASP A 98 -7.14 9.70 -14.28
N THR A 99 -7.34 9.63 -12.97
CA THR A 99 -7.53 10.77 -12.08
C THR A 99 -7.06 10.45 -10.65
N SER A 100 -6.72 11.49 -9.89
CA SER A 100 -6.67 11.38 -8.43
C SER A 100 -8.02 10.96 -7.88
N VAL A 101 -8.02 10.27 -6.74
CA VAL A 101 -9.22 9.90 -6.00
C VAL A 101 -9.11 10.31 -4.54
N GLN A 102 -10.24 10.42 -3.87
CA GLN A 102 -10.34 10.64 -2.43
C GLN A 102 -10.63 9.34 -1.72
N VAL A 103 -9.95 9.06 -0.61
CA VAL A 103 -10.23 7.92 0.27
C VAL A 103 -10.41 8.39 1.70
N SER A 104 -10.93 7.51 2.57
CA SER A 104 -11.00 7.77 4.01
C SER A 104 -9.68 8.36 4.52
N ARG A 105 -9.75 9.42 5.34
CA ARG A 105 -8.58 10.05 5.98
C ARG A 105 -7.70 9.05 6.74
N GLU A 106 -8.29 7.97 7.23
CA GLU A 106 -7.57 6.92 7.96
C GLU A 106 -6.72 6.01 7.06
N TYR A 107 -6.85 6.10 5.73
CA TYR A 107 -6.13 5.24 4.81
C TYR A 107 -4.78 5.89 4.48
N PRO A 108 -3.65 5.24 4.79
CA PRO A 108 -2.35 5.78 4.42
C PRO A 108 -2.21 5.84 2.90
N VAL A 109 -1.42 6.81 2.42
CA VAL A 109 -1.08 6.95 1.01
C VAL A 109 0.43 7.05 0.88
N PHE A 110 1.01 6.34 -0.08
CA PHE A 110 2.44 6.39 -0.35
C PHE A 110 2.77 6.10 -1.81
N THR A 111 4.01 6.39 -2.18
CA THR A 111 4.64 5.95 -3.42
C THR A 111 6.04 5.42 -3.15
N ASN A 112 6.72 4.91 -4.18
CA ASN A 112 8.12 4.49 -4.10
C ASN A 112 9.05 5.70 -4.33
N ASN A 113 10.29 5.58 -3.88
CA ASN A 113 11.36 6.46 -4.34
C ASN A 113 12.05 5.92 -5.61
N ASP A 114 12.99 6.69 -6.13
CA ASP A 114 13.83 6.42 -7.30
C ASP A 114 14.68 5.13 -7.21
N LYS A 115 14.78 4.52 -6.02
CA LYS A 115 15.59 3.31 -5.76
C LYS A 115 14.79 2.02 -5.77
N SER A 116 13.50 2.08 -6.11
CA SER A 116 12.64 0.91 -6.13
C SER A 116 11.60 1.00 -7.25
N ASN A 117 11.01 -0.13 -7.61
CA ASN A 117 9.89 -0.18 -8.54
C ASN A 117 8.60 -0.38 -7.74
N LEU A 118 7.61 0.50 -7.95
CA LEU A 118 6.36 0.47 -7.19
C LEU A 118 5.58 -0.83 -7.35
N ASP A 119 5.48 -1.33 -8.59
CA ASP A 119 4.69 -2.52 -8.88
C ASP A 119 5.31 -3.75 -8.20
N PHE A 120 6.64 -3.84 -8.18
CA PHE A 120 7.35 -4.85 -7.41
C PHE A 120 7.12 -4.72 -5.90
N LEU A 121 7.13 -3.49 -5.35
CA LEU A 121 6.83 -3.27 -3.94
C LEU A 121 5.40 -3.71 -3.60
N VAL A 122 4.41 -3.29 -4.38
CA VAL A 122 3.00 -3.66 -4.19
C VAL A 122 2.82 -5.17 -4.28
N MET A 123 3.43 -5.82 -5.28
CA MET A 123 3.43 -7.27 -5.41
C MET A 123 4.04 -7.95 -4.17
N ASN A 124 5.19 -7.46 -3.67
CA ASN A 124 5.83 -8.03 -2.49
C ASN A 124 5.00 -7.83 -1.22
N LEU A 125 4.39 -6.66 -1.05
CA LEU A 125 3.52 -6.34 0.10
C LEU A 125 2.27 -7.22 0.11
N ASN A 126 1.65 -7.46 -1.05
CA ASN A 126 0.43 -8.26 -1.14
C ASN A 126 0.68 -9.78 -1.07
N PHE A 127 1.82 -10.27 -1.58
CA PHE A 127 2.00 -11.71 -1.82
C PHE A 127 3.20 -12.35 -1.10
N SER A 128 4.10 -11.58 -0.47
CA SER A 128 5.25 -12.19 0.20
C SER A 128 4.88 -12.80 1.56
N GLY A 129 5.31 -14.05 1.77
CA GLY A 129 5.15 -14.71 3.07
C GLY A 129 5.88 -14.00 4.22
N SER A 130 6.96 -13.27 3.92
CA SER A 130 7.68 -12.42 4.88
C SER A 130 6.83 -11.26 5.38
N PHE A 131 6.15 -10.56 4.48
CA PHE A 131 5.28 -9.44 4.86
C PHE A 131 4.04 -9.94 5.60
N LEU A 132 3.41 -11.01 5.13
CA LEU A 132 2.29 -11.64 5.83
C LEU A 132 2.64 -12.02 7.28
N ARG A 133 3.84 -12.59 7.50
CA ARG A 133 4.34 -12.88 8.86
C ARG A 133 4.55 -11.60 9.68
N PHE A 134 5.13 -10.56 9.08
CA PHE A 134 5.32 -9.26 9.73
C PHE A 134 3.98 -8.67 10.20
N SER A 135 2.97 -8.62 9.34
CA SER A 135 1.63 -8.11 9.67
C SER A 135 0.98 -8.86 10.83
N LYS A 136 1.07 -10.20 10.84
CA LYS A 136 0.56 -11.04 11.95
C LYS A 136 1.29 -10.79 13.27
N MET A 137 2.60 -10.55 13.24
CA MET A 137 3.39 -10.26 14.45
C MET A 137 3.05 -8.91 15.07
N GLN A 138 2.81 -7.87 14.25
CA GLN A 138 2.42 -6.57 14.77
C GLN A 138 1.12 -6.69 15.56
N LYS A 139 0.09 -7.37 15.04
CA LYS A 139 -1.22 -7.54 15.71
C LYS A 139 -1.11 -8.20 17.10
N LYS A 140 -0.25 -9.22 17.27
CA LYS A 140 -0.02 -9.88 18.57
C LYS A 140 0.55 -8.95 19.64
N ARG A 141 1.30 -7.91 19.27
CA ARG A 141 1.83 -6.91 20.21
C ARG A 141 0.77 -5.95 20.72
N TRP A 142 -0.29 -5.69 19.93
CA TRP A 142 -1.38 -4.80 20.33
C TRP A 142 -2.37 -5.41 21.32
N TYR A 143 -2.45 -6.75 21.40
CA TYR A 143 -3.30 -7.46 22.38
C TYR A 143 -2.55 -7.89 23.66
N ALA A 144 -1.27 -7.54 23.79
CA ALA A 144 -0.42 -7.91 24.93
C ALA A 144 -0.29 -6.78 25.99
N TYR A 145 -1.13 -5.75 25.89
CA TYR A 145 -1.25 -4.64 26.82
C TYR A 145 -2.70 -4.49 27.27
#